data_AF-A0A2M7BJR2-F1
#
_entry.id   AF-A0A2M7BJR2-F1
#
_cell.length_a   1.000
_cell.length_b   1.000
_cell.length_c   1.000
_cell.angle_alpha   90.00
_cell.angle_beta   90.00
_cell.angle_gamma   90.00
#
_symmetry.space_group_name_H-M   'P 1'
#
loop_
_entity.id
_entity.type
_entity.pdbx_description
1 polymer ?
#
loop_
_entity_poly.entity_id
_entity_poly.type
_entity_poly.pdbx_seq_one_letter_code
_entity_poly.pdbx_strand_id
1 'polypeptide(L)'
;MQQQRRDPTEKGDGRRGQNELEEQVLRAGLCTGCGACVNICPYQAIHHDRTVTLHACDLAQGRCYACCPQTPADLSDLRRKLYGKTDCTPELGPMKGFFIARAADEGLRQGAQHGGTVTTLVTLALREGLIDAAVLAGEGEGLLPRSVTITDAKVAAKMGKSRFVVSPTVAEFNRVCRGDAAKIGVVATPCQAVALAKMRTQPVSEVESGIEKLHLVVGLFCGWALSWQKLAALLKAKTDLAQVTGMDIPPSRYHTLEVYTRGETIRVSLDEVTPCVREACHSCDDMTAEFSDLSVGSARLPEGWETARSWNQVIVRTQRGMDLLELARRRGVLEFREPPAENLQKLKAAALGKKKAAASRSKYLNSTANVEETDGFGS
;
A
#
# COMPACT_ATOMS: atom_id res chain seq x y z
N MET A 1 16.16 -33.90 34.19
CA MET A 1 15.39 -32.65 34.04
C MET A 1 14.76 -32.66 32.66
N GLN A 2 13.48 -32.98 32.59
CA GLN A 2 12.73 -33.11 31.34
C GLN A 2 12.49 -31.72 30.72
N GLN A 3 12.95 -31.52 29.48
CA GLN A 3 12.48 -30.43 28.63
C GLN A 3 11.01 -30.69 28.31
N GLN A 4 10.13 -29.83 28.81
CA GLN A 4 8.72 -29.84 28.44
C GLN A 4 8.61 -29.41 26.97
N ARG A 5 8.11 -30.33 26.14
CA ARG A 5 7.60 -30.04 24.80
C ARG A 5 6.40 -29.09 24.95
N ARG A 6 6.43 -27.94 24.28
CA ARG A 6 5.30 -27.01 24.22
C ARG A 6 4.22 -27.54 23.27
N ASP A 7 2.98 -27.45 23.71
CA ASP A 7 1.77 -27.81 22.97
C ASP A 7 1.49 -26.72 21.90
N PRO A 8 1.22 -27.06 20.63
CA PRO A 8 0.95 -26.08 19.56
C PRO A 8 -0.32 -25.24 19.78
N THR A 9 -1.12 -25.56 20.79
CA THR A 9 -2.38 -24.87 21.11
C THR A 9 -2.32 -23.92 22.31
N GLU A 10 -1.15 -23.72 22.92
CA GLU A 10 -0.98 -22.67 23.91
C GLU A 10 -1.14 -21.28 23.25
N LYS A 11 -2.17 -20.54 23.67
CA LYS A 11 -2.31 -19.10 23.40
C LYS A 11 -1.02 -18.43 23.89
N GLY A 12 -0.08 -18.21 22.97
CA GLY A 12 1.20 -17.59 23.28
C GLY A 12 0.97 -16.32 24.08
N ASP A 13 1.66 -16.21 25.22
CA ASP A 13 1.74 -15.02 26.06
C ASP A 13 1.67 -13.77 25.17
N GLY A 14 0.70 -12.90 25.40
CA GLY A 14 0.34 -11.74 24.55
C GLY A 14 1.41 -10.65 24.47
N ARG A 15 2.67 -11.02 24.68
CA ARG A 15 3.88 -10.21 24.66
C ARG A 15 4.61 -10.43 23.35
N ARG A 16 4.39 -9.54 22.38
CA ARG A 16 5.13 -9.53 21.09
C ARG A 16 5.75 -8.17 20.86
N GLY A 17 7.08 -8.16 20.79
CA GLY A 17 7.93 -7.00 20.63
C GLY A 17 8.79 -7.06 19.38
N GLN A 18 9.94 -6.39 19.42
CA GLN A 18 10.84 -6.32 18.26
C GLN A 18 11.42 -7.68 17.89
N ASN A 19 11.68 -8.55 18.86
CA ASN A 19 12.27 -9.87 18.63
C ASN A 19 11.35 -10.73 17.74
N GLU A 20 10.06 -10.78 18.04
CA GLU A 20 9.08 -11.50 17.23
C GLU A 20 8.89 -10.85 15.86
N LEU A 21 9.04 -9.52 15.75
CA LEU A 21 8.97 -8.82 14.46
C LEU A 21 10.16 -9.19 13.58
N GLU A 22 11.35 -9.19 14.17
CA GLU A 22 12.60 -9.56 13.52
C GLU A 22 12.52 -11.00 12.98
N GLU A 23 12.12 -11.95 13.83
CA GLU A 23 12.01 -13.37 13.47
C GLU A 23 10.89 -13.64 12.45
N GLN A 24 9.65 -13.25 12.78
CA GLN A 24 8.46 -13.66 12.03
C GLN A 24 8.23 -12.84 10.76
N VAL A 25 8.86 -11.67 10.63
CA VAL A 25 8.62 -10.77 9.48
C VAL A 25 9.89 -10.40 8.74
N LEU A 26 10.92 -9.88 9.44
CA LEU A 26 12.11 -9.35 8.77
C LEU A 26 12.99 -10.48 8.21
N ARG A 27 13.36 -11.45 9.05
CA ARG A 27 14.18 -12.61 8.66
C ARG A 27 13.42 -13.60 7.79
N ALA A 28 12.11 -13.75 8.02
CA ALA A 28 11.23 -14.54 7.17
C ALA A 28 10.99 -13.94 5.76
N GLY A 29 11.55 -12.77 5.44
CA GLY A 29 11.39 -12.13 4.12
C GLY A 29 9.98 -11.58 3.86
N LEU A 30 9.13 -11.53 4.87
CA LEU A 30 7.73 -11.07 4.78
C LEU A 30 7.60 -9.55 4.93
N CYS A 31 8.68 -8.81 5.19
CA CYS A 31 8.61 -7.36 5.30
C CYS A 31 8.20 -6.70 3.97
N THR A 32 7.09 -5.95 4.00
CA THR A 32 6.62 -5.18 2.85
C THR A 32 7.33 -3.85 2.65
N GLY A 33 8.14 -3.39 3.62
CA GLY A 33 8.78 -2.07 3.57
C GLY A 33 7.81 -0.89 3.77
N CYS A 34 6.63 -1.13 4.36
CA CYS A 34 5.60 -0.11 4.57
C CYS A 34 6.04 1.06 5.48
N GLY A 35 7.06 0.84 6.32
CA GLY A 35 7.60 1.85 7.24
C GLY A 35 6.84 1.97 8.57
N ALA A 36 5.88 1.10 8.87
CA ALA A 36 5.02 1.24 10.05
C ALA A 36 5.78 1.27 11.39
N CYS A 37 6.86 0.49 11.51
CA CYS A 37 7.70 0.45 12.70
C CYS A 37 8.75 1.57 12.77
N VAL A 38 9.00 2.28 11.67
CA VAL A 38 10.03 3.32 11.57
C VAL A 38 9.46 4.64 12.08
N ASN A 39 10.29 5.45 12.75
CA ASN A 39 9.88 6.67 13.45
C ASN A 39 8.85 6.44 14.58
N ILE A 40 8.66 5.19 15.04
CA ILE A 40 8.01 4.87 16.32
C ILE A 40 8.89 3.98 17.20
N CYS A 41 9.81 3.22 16.61
CA CYS A 41 10.85 2.47 17.29
C CYS A 41 12.21 3.13 16.97
N PRO A 42 13.03 3.48 17.98
CA PRO A 42 14.34 4.11 17.76
C PRO A 42 15.35 3.19 17.05
N TYR A 43 15.08 1.89 17.05
CA TYR A 43 15.97 0.88 16.49
C TYR A 43 15.54 0.35 15.12
N GLN A 44 14.48 0.91 14.53
CA GLN A 44 14.02 0.54 13.20
C GLN A 44 14.26 1.68 12.22
N ALA A 45 14.99 1.39 11.15
CA ALA A 45 15.31 2.34 10.10
C ALA A 45 14.98 1.78 8.71
N ILE A 46 14.85 2.67 7.73
CA ILE A 46 14.84 2.28 6.32
C ILE A 46 16.25 2.41 5.77
N HIS A 47 16.78 1.32 5.21
CA HIS A 47 18.02 1.32 4.45
C HIS A 47 17.71 0.80 3.04
N HIS A 48 17.88 1.69 2.05
CA HIS A 48 17.34 1.52 0.70
C HIS A 48 15.82 1.26 0.71
N ASP A 49 15.37 0.12 0.21
CA ASP A 49 13.96 -0.30 0.20
C ASP A 49 13.63 -1.29 1.33
N ARG A 50 14.56 -1.55 2.25
CA ARG A 50 14.43 -2.54 3.34
C ARG A 50 14.32 -1.86 4.70
N THR A 51 13.52 -2.45 5.59
CA THR A 51 13.56 -2.14 7.02
C THR A 51 14.69 -2.90 7.67
N VAL A 52 15.49 -2.23 8.49
CA VAL A 52 16.63 -2.80 9.22
C VAL A 52 16.54 -2.50 10.71
N THR A 53 16.94 -3.50 11.51
CA THR A 53 17.07 -3.39 12.96
C THR A 53 18.48 -2.92 13.31
N LEU A 54 18.60 -1.75 13.94
CA LEU A 54 19.88 -1.14 14.35
C LEU A 54 20.41 -1.75 15.66
N HIS A 55 19.51 -1.98 16.61
CA HIS A 55 19.80 -2.56 17.92
C HIS A 55 18.64 -3.45 18.39
N ALA A 56 18.94 -4.40 19.26
CA ALA A 56 17.95 -5.25 19.91
C ALA A 56 17.18 -4.48 20.99
N CYS A 57 15.89 -4.79 21.10
CA CYS A 57 14.96 -4.27 22.08
C CYS A 57 14.44 -5.43 22.92
N ASP A 58 14.50 -5.28 24.24
CA ASP A 58 14.06 -6.26 25.24
C ASP A 58 12.61 -6.03 25.69
N LEU A 59 11.92 -5.02 25.15
CA LEU A 59 10.51 -4.79 25.44
C LEU A 59 9.67 -5.99 24.99
N ALA A 60 9.01 -6.60 25.97
CA ALA A 60 8.12 -7.74 25.75
C ALA A 60 6.93 -7.40 24.84
N GLN A 61 6.55 -6.12 24.74
CA GLN A 61 5.53 -5.63 23.81
C GLN A 61 6.04 -4.42 23.06
N GLY A 62 5.83 -4.41 21.74
CA GLY A 62 6.35 -3.36 20.88
C GLY A 62 5.33 -2.88 19.87
N ARG A 63 5.15 -1.55 19.79
CA ARG A 63 4.32 -0.92 18.74
C ARG A 63 4.78 -1.33 17.34
N CYS A 64 6.08 -1.54 17.15
CA CYS A 64 6.68 -2.02 15.89
C CYS A 64 6.06 -3.35 15.42
N TYR A 65 5.79 -4.29 16.34
CA TYR A 65 5.08 -5.54 16.04
C TYR A 65 3.58 -5.28 15.85
N ALA A 66 2.99 -4.54 16.78
CA ALA A 66 1.54 -4.32 16.83
C ALA A 66 1.00 -3.53 15.62
N CYS A 67 1.80 -2.65 15.00
CA CYS A 67 1.40 -1.90 13.79
C CYS A 67 1.81 -2.57 12.48
N CYS A 68 2.66 -3.61 12.52
CA CYS A 68 3.16 -4.26 11.32
C CYS A 68 1.99 -4.92 10.57
N PRO A 69 1.81 -4.68 9.26
CA PRO A 69 0.70 -5.26 8.51
C PRO A 69 0.86 -6.75 8.21
N GLN A 70 2.01 -7.34 8.54
CA GLN A 70 2.33 -8.76 8.32
C GLN A 70 2.24 -9.59 9.59
N THR A 71 2.06 -8.94 10.75
CA THR A 71 1.77 -9.66 11.99
C THR A 71 0.27 -9.94 12.08
N PRO A 72 -0.15 -11.04 12.74
CA PRO A 72 -1.55 -11.44 12.81
C PRO A 72 -2.47 -10.30 13.24
N ALA A 73 -3.62 -10.19 12.57
CA ALA A 73 -4.68 -9.25 12.90
C ALA A 73 -6.03 -9.85 12.53
N ASP A 74 -7.04 -9.65 13.38
CA ASP A 74 -8.42 -9.95 13.02
C ASP A 74 -8.92 -8.83 12.08
N LEU A 75 -8.76 -9.03 10.78
CA LEU A 75 -9.21 -8.09 9.76
C LEU A 75 -10.73 -7.85 9.81
N SER A 76 -11.51 -8.82 10.30
CA SER A 76 -12.96 -8.68 10.46
C SER A 76 -13.29 -7.77 11.65
N ASP A 77 -12.56 -7.87 12.76
CA ASP A 77 -12.64 -6.93 13.88
C ASP A 77 -12.19 -5.53 13.46
N LEU A 78 -11.08 -5.38 12.73
CA LEU A 78 -10.65 -4.08 12.19
C LEU A 78 -11.74 -3.45 11.32
N ARG A 79 -12.33 -4.23 10.40
CA ARG A 79 -13.45 -3.75 9.55
C ARG A 79 -14.62 -3.30 10.41
N ARG A 80 -15.02 -4.09 11.42
CA ARG A 80 -16.13 -3.77 12.33
C ARG A 80 -15.88 -2.50 13.15
N LYS A 81 -14.64 -2.27 13.59
CA LYS A 81 -14.26 -1.09 14.39
C LYS A 81 -14.22 0.19 13.55
N LEU A 82 -13.83 0.08 12.28
CA LEU A 82 -13.55 1.23 11.41
C LEU A 82 -14.66 1.54 10.39
N TYR A 83 -15.54 0.57 10.09
CA TYR A 83 -16.55 0.66 9.03
C TYR A 83 -17.91 0.10 9.45
N GLY A 84 -18.97 0.53 8.77
CA GLY A 84 -20.32 0.01 8.97
C GLY A 84 -20.50 -1.40 8.41
N LYS A 85 -21.26 -2.26 9.11
CA LYS A 85 -21.48 -3.68 8.72
C LYS A 85 -22.18 -3.85 7.37
N THR A 86 -23.07 -2.93 6.99
CA THR A 86 -23.92 -3.04 5.78
C THR A 86 -23.18 -2.81 4.48
N ASP A 87 -21.96 -2.27 4.54
CA ASP A 87 -21.25 -1.78 3.37
C ASP A 87 -20.14 -2.74 2.93
N CYS A 88 -20.08 -3.98 3.43
CA CYS A 88 -18.98 -4.88 3.13
C CYS A 88 -19.32 -5.93 2.07
N THR A 89 -18.40 -6.13 1.12
CA THR A 89 -18.41 -7.29 0.21
C THR A 89 -17.30 -8.28 0.62
N PRO A 90 -17.48 -9.60 0.41
CA PRO A 90 -16.45 -10.57 0.70
C PRO A 90 -15.14 -10.35 -0.08
N GLU A 91 -15.24 -9.85 -1.32
CA GLU A 91 -14.09 -9.73 -2.22
C GLU A 91 -13.36 -8.40 -2.08
N LEU A 92 -14.09 -7.29 -1.88
CA LEU A 92 -13.54 -5.92 -1.89
C LEU A 92 -13.58 -5.23 -0.52
N GLY A 93 -14.09 -5.88 0.52
CA GLY A 93 -14.25 -5.28 1.84
C GLY A 93 -15.28 -4.14 1.85
N PRO A 94 -15.11 -3.11 2.70
CA PRO A 94 -16.02 -1.97 2.81
C PRO A 94 -16.12 -1.17 1.50
N MET A 95 -17.34 -0.92 1.05
CA MET A 95 -17.71 -0.27 -0.20
C MET A 95 -19.10 0.39 -0.06
N LYS A 96 -19.11 1.72 -0.10
CA LYS A 96 -20.30 2.57 -0.18
C LYS A 96 -20.65 2.99 -1.61
N GLY A 97 -19.71 2.88 -2.54
CA GLY A 97 -19.92 3.26 -3.93
C GLY A 97 -18.76 2.87 -4.83
N PHE A 98 -19.03 2.78 -6.12
CA PHE A 98 -18.07 2.45 -7.17
C PHE A 98 -18.27 3.38 -8.36
N PHE A 99 -17.21 4.08 -8.76
CA PHE A 99 -17.25 5.13 -9.77
C PHE A 99 -16.09 4.99 -10.74
N ILE A 100 -16.24 5.56 -11.93
CA ILE A 100 -15.12 5.82 -12.84
C ILE A 100 -14.95 7.34 -12.94
N ALA A 101 -13.74 7.82 -12.69
CA ALA A 101 -13.43 9.24 -12.63
C ALA A 101 -12.05 9.57 -13.18
N ARG A 102 -11.87 10.81 -13.62
CA ARG A 102 -10.58 11.40 -13.97
C ARG A 102 -10.57 12.89 -13.62
N ALA A 103 -9.38 13.48 -13.52
CA ALA A 103 -9.20 14.92 -13.39
C ALA A 103 -9.83 15.65 -14.57
N ALA A 104 -10.54 16.75 -14.30
CA ALA A 104 -11.09 17.62 -15.34
C ALA A 104 -9.98 18.48 -16.00
N ASP A 105 -8.95 18.82 -15.23
CA ASP A 105 -7.77 19.57 -15.71
C ASP A 105 -6.87 18.68 -16.58
N GLU A 106 -6.68 19.07 -17.84
CA GLU A 106 -5.86 18.32 -18.79
C GLU A 106 -4.37 18.31 -18.44
N GLY A 107 -3.83 19.44 -17.97
CA GLY A 107 -2.42 19.53 -17.59
C GLY A 107 -2.08 18.61 -16.42
N LEU A 108 -3.01 18.50 -15.45
CA LEU A 108 -2.90 17.55 -14.35
C LEU A 108 -2.97 16.11 -14.86
N ARG A 109 -3.89 15.79 -15.80
CA ARG A 109 -3.97 14.45 -16.41
C ARG A 109 -2.66 14.04 -17.08
N GLN A 110 -2.01 14.96 -17.82
CA GLN A 110 -0.76 14.68 -18.51
C GLN A 110 0.39 14.33 -17.55
N GLY A 111 0.38 14.89 -16.33
CA GLY A 111 1.35 14.58 -15.28
C GLY A 111 0.99 13.36 -14.41
N ALA A 112 -0.19 12.77 -14.58
CA ALA A 112 -0.67 11.67 -13.75
C ALA A 112 -0.26 10.29 -14.31
N GLN A 113 -0.33 9.25 -13.46
CA GLN A 113 -0.15 7.87 -13.94
C GLN A 113 -1.27 7.48 -14.91
N HIS A 114 -2.50 7.73 -14.48
CA HIS A 114 -3.72 7.41 -15.22
C HIS A 114 -4.65 8.61 -15.20
N GLY A 115 -5.93 8.44 -14.84
CA GLY A 115 -6.91 9.53 -14.81
C GLY A 115 -6.62 10.70 -13.85
N GLY A 116 -5.54 10.71 -13.05
CA GLY A 116 -5.22 11.84 -12.18
C GLY A 116 -6.15 12.04 -10.99
N THR A 117 -6.98 11.03 -10.66
CA THR A 117 -7.99 11.14 -9.60
C THR A 117 -7.35 11.31 -8.22
N VAL A 118 -6.31 10.55 -7.88
CA VAL A 118 -5.61 10.67 -6.58
C VAL A 118 -5.02 12.07 -6.40
N THR A 119 -4.27 12.54 -7.40
CA THR A 119 -3.64 13.87 -7.40
C THR A 119 -4.69 14.96 -7.22
N THR A 120 -5.82 14.87 -7.94
CA THR A 120 -6.92 15.82 -7.84
C THR A 120 -7.54 15.83 -6.44
N LEU A 121 -7.84 14.65 -5.88
CA LEU A 121 -8.45 14.52 -4.56
C LEU A 121 -7.55 15.07 -3.44
N VAL A 122 -6.25 14.75 -3.47
CA VAL A 122 -5.29 15.27 -2.49
C VAL A 122 -5.12 16.78 -2.62
N THR A 123 -4.98 17.27 -3.86
CA THR A 123 -4.86 18.71 -4.14
C THR A 123 -6.09 19.47 -3.66
N LEU A 124 -7.29 18.94 -3.91
CA LEU A 124 -8.54 19.51 -3.43
C LEU A 124 -8.61 19.51 -1.91
N ALA A 125 -8.26 18.40 -1.27
CA ALA A 125 -8.30 18.28 0.19
C ALA A 125 -7.36 19.29 0.88
N LEU A 126 -6.17 19.55 0.32
CA LEU A 126 -5.27 20.60 0.79
C LEU A 126 -5.86 22.01 0.58
N ARG A 127 -6.39 22.30 -0.62
CA ARG A 127 -6.97 23.63 -0.95
C ARG A 127 -8.16 23.99 -0.08
N GLU A 128 -8.98 23.01 0.27
CA GLU A 128 -10.20 23.19 1.07
C GLU A 128 -9.92 23.06 2.59
N GLY A 129 -8.67 22.86 3.01
CA GLY A 129 -8.30 22.74 4.42
C GLY A 129 -8.86 21.48 5.12
N LEU A 130 -9.24 20.46 4.35
CA LEU A 130 -9.67 19.16 4.88
C LEU A 130 -8.47 18.40 5.46
N ILE A 131 -7.30 18.61 4.86
CA ILE A 131 -5.99 18.21 5.37
C ILE A 131 -5.06 19.41 5.28
N ASP A 132 -4.11 19.52 6.21
CA ASP A 132 -3.06 20.55 6.22
C ASP A 132 -1.71 20.03 5.69
N ALA A 133 -1.54 18.70 5.71
CA ALA A 133 -0.38 18.03 5.16
C ALA A 133 -0.78 16.74 4.44
N ALA A 134 -0.11 16.43 3.32
CA ALA A 134 -0.27 15.20 2.57
C ALA A 134 1.05 14.43 2.55
N VAL A 135 1.02 13.17 2.97
CA VAL A 135 2.14 12.23 2.86
C VAL A 135 2.01 11.43 1.57
N LEU A 136 2.99 11.61 0.68
CA LEU A 136 2.99 11.08 -0.68
C LEU A 136 4.28 10.29 -0.97
N ALA A 137 4.22 9.41 -1.96
CA ALA A 137 5.42 8.87 -2.59
C ALA A 137 6.04 9.95 -3.48
N GLY A 138 7.34 10.20 -3.33
CA GLY A 138 8.10 11.21 -4.04
C GLY A 138 9.34 10.65 -4.72
N GLU A 139 9.99 11.52 -5.50
CA GLU A 139 11.26 11.21 -6.15
C GLU A 139 12.39 11.09 -5.14
N GLY A 140 13.12 9.97 -5.24
CA GLY A 140 14.36 9.73 -4.51
C GLY A 140 15.51 9.47 -5.48
N GLU A 141 16.49 8.66 -5.06
CA GLU A 141 17.70 8.38 -5.84
C GLU A 141 17.45 7.28 -6.89
N GLY A 142 17.52 7.65 -8.17
CA GLY A 142 17.23 6.72 -9.27
C GLY A 142 15.82 6.13 -9.16
N LEU A 143 15.73 4.80 -9.10
CA LEU A 143 14.47 4.08 -8.95
C LEU A 143 14.02 3.90 -7.50
N LEU A 144 14.81 4.34 -6.51
CA LEU A 144 14.44 4.25 -5.11
C LEU A 144 13.61 5.48 -4.73
N PRO A 145 12.30 5.34 -4.51
CA PRO A 145 11.48 6.47 -4.11
C PRO A 145 11.69 6.79 -2.63
N ARG A 146 11.32 8.02 -2.24
CA ARG A 146 11.23 8.42 -0.84
C ARG A 146 9.80 8.86 -0.53
N SER A 147 9.45 8.89 0.75
CA SER A 147 8.19 9.50 1.16
C SER A 147 8.41 10.98 1.47
N VAL A 148 7.43 11.82 1.15
CA VAL A 148 7.51 13.27 1.36
C VAL A 148 6.22 13.80 1.97
N THR A 149 6.34 14.84 2.79
CA THR A 149 5.21 15.63 3.29
C THR A 149 5.06 16.89 2.45
N ILE A 150 3.85 17.13 1.94
CA ILE A 150 3.49 18.29 1.12
C ILE A 150 2.37 19.07 1.79
N THR A 151 2.54 20.38 1.94
CA THR A 151 1.52 21.30 2.46
C THR A 151 0.95 22.22 1.37
N ASP A 152 1.70 22.47 0.30
CA ASP A 152 1.24 23.27 -0.85
C ASP A 152 0.53 22.39 -1.89
N ALA A 153 -0.75 22.68 -2.11
CA ALA A 153 -1.56 22.01 -3.12
C ALA A 153 -1.01 22.13 -4.55
N LYS A 154 -0.31 23.23 -4.89
CA LYS A 154 0.35 23.40 -6.20
C LYS A 154 1.52 22.44 -6.39
N VAL A 155 2.22 22.12 -5.30
CA VAL A 155 3.27 21.10 -5.30
C VAL A 155 2.64 19.73 -5.43
N ALA A 156 1.60 19.43 -4.64
CA ALA A 156 0.89 18.14 -4.70
C ALA A 156 0.37 17.81 -6.13
N ALA A 157 -0.10 18.82 -6.87
CA ALA A 157 -0.56 18.66 -8.25
C ALA A 157 0.51 18.14 -9.23
N LYS A 158 1.80 18.32 -8.90
CA LYS A 158 2.94 17.90 -9.72
C LYS A 158 3.55 16.55 -9.30
N MET A 159 3.05 15.94 -8.21
CA MET A 159 3.58 14.70 -7.62
C MET A 159 2.98 13.42 -8.23
N GLY A 160 2.39 13.50 -9.43
CA GLY A 160 1.76 12.36 -10.08
C GLY A 160 2.75 11.23 -10.44
N LYS A 161 2.20 10.15 -11.00
CA LYS A 161 2.86 8.90 -11.43
C LYS A 161 3.05 7.84 -10.33
N SER A 162 3.10 6.60 -10.76
CA SER A 162 3.34 5.44 -9.91
C SER A 162 4.82 5.18 -9.71
N ARG A 163 5.17 4.71 -8.51
CA ARG A 163 6.48 4.14 -8.19
C ARG A 163 6.26 2.67 -7.88
N PHE A 164 6.95 1.79 -8.62
CA PHE A 164 6.79 0.35 -8.48
C PHE A 164 7.63 -0.25 -7.35
N VAL A 165 8.55 0.53 -6.78
CA VAL A 165 9.24 0.23 -5.51
C VAL A 165 8.45 0.86 -4.36
N VAL A 166 8.37 0.18 -3.22
CA VAL A 166 7.64 0.69 -2.05
C VAL A 166 8.28 1.97 -1.52
N SER A 167 7.46 3.01 -1.33
CA SER A 167 7.83 4.21 -0.56
C SER A 167 7.29 4.06 0.87
N PRO A 168 8.09 4.27 1.94
CA PRO A 168 7.66 4.00 3.32
C PRO A 168 6.75 5.12 3.89
N THR A 169 5.56 5.32 3.32
CA THR A 169 4.69 6.47 3.65
C THR A 169 4.21 6.46 5.10
N VAL A 170 4.09 5.29 5.74
CA VAL A 170 3.73 5.21 7.16
C VAL A 170 4.87 5.71 8.05
N ALA A 171 6.13 5.53 7.65
CA ALA A 171 7.27 6.10 8.37
C ALA A 171 7.24 7.63 8.31
N GLU A 172 6.89 8.19 7.15
CA GLU A 172 6.78 9.64 6.99
C GLU A 172 5.59 10.19 7.78
N PHE A 173 4.45 9.49 7.80
CA PHE A 173 3.33 9.82 8.70
C PHE A 173 3.79 9.88 10.17
N ASN A 174 4.47 8.84 10.65
CA ASN A 174 5.01 8.76 12.01
C ASN A 174 5.98 9.90 12.35
N ARG A 175 6.66 10.46 11.34
CA ARG A 175 7.53 11.63 11.49
C ARG A 175 6.72 12.92 11.55
N VAL A 176 5.81 13.14 10.58
CA VAL A 176 5.07 14.41 10.47
C VAL A 176 4.05 14.60 11.58
N CYS A 177 3.44 13.53 12.10
CA CYS A 177 2.44 13.62 13.17
C CYS A 177 3.01 14.13 14.51
N ARG A 178 4.35 14.12 14.67
CA ARG A 178 5.06 14.68 15.83
C ARG A 178 5.25 16.20 15.75
N GLY A 179 5.02 16.81 14.59
CA GLY A 179 5.08 18.25 14.39
C GLY A 179 3.71 18.92 14.47
N ASP A 180 3.62 20.10 13.88
CA ASP A 180 2.45 20.99 13.99
C ASP A 180 1.26 20.60 13.09
N ALA A 181 1.45 19.67 12.14
CA ALA A 181 0.36 19.19 11.30
C ALA A 181 -0.74 18.55 12.16
N ALA A 182 -1.98 18.95 11.95
CA ALA A 182 -3.14 18.50 12.71
C ALA A 182 -4.04 17.55 11.91
N LYS A 183 -4.10 17.69 10.58
CA LYS A 183 -4.94 16.88 9.69
C LYS A 183 -4.13 16.34 8.53
N ILE A 184 -3.55 15.16 8.72
CA ILE A 184 -2.67 14.53 7.76
C ILE A 184 -3.45 13.59 6.84
N GLY A 185 -3.34 13.81 5.53
CA GLY A 185 -3.74 12.87 4.50
C GLY A 185 -2.57 11.95 4.10
N VAL A 186 -2.84 10.67 3.84
CA VAL A 186 -1.82 9.71 3.39
C VAL A 186 -2.29 9.00 2.13
N VAL A 187 -1.45 8.98 1.09
CA VAL A 187 -1.63 8.06 -0.04
C VAL A 187 -0.91 6.75 0.29
N ALA A 188 -1.67 5.65 0.28
CA ALA A 188 -1.22 4.38 0.85
C ALA A 188 -1.48 3.20 -0.10
N THR A 189 -0.53 2.28 -0.18
CA THR A 189 -0.76 0.94 -0.73
C THR A 189 -1.54 0.06 0.27
N PRO A 190 -2.08 -1.10 -0.12
CA PRO A 190 -2.91 -1.92 0.75
C PRO A 190 -2.25 -2.29 2.09
N CYS A 191 -0.98 -2.71 2.07
CA CYS A 191 -0.24 -3.03 3.29
C CYS A 191 -0.04 -1.81 4.20
N GLN A 192 0.08 -0.60 3.65
CA GLN A 192 0.18 0.64 4.42
C GLN A 192 -1.18 1.03 5.01
N ALA A 193 -2.27 0.85 4.27
CA ALA A 193 -3.62 1.07 4.79
C ALA A 193 -3.94 0.11 5.95
N VAL A 194 -3.54 -1.16 5.86
CA VAL A 194 -3.64 -2.12 6.97
C VAL A 194 -2.83 -1.65 8.18
N ALA A 195 -1.60 -1.19 7.99
CA ALA A 195 -0.77 -0.69 9.08
C ALA A 195 -1.44 0.49 9.81
N LEU A 196 -1.93 1.48 9.04
CA LEU A 196 -2.65 2.64 9.59
C LEU A 196 -3.95 2.23 10.31
N ALA A 197 -4.68 1.24 9.81
CA ALA A 197 -5.85 0.68 10.49
C ALA A 197 -5.49 0.00 11.80
N LYS A 198 -4.43 -0.82 11.83
CA LYS A 198 -3.93 -1.43 13.07
C LYS A 198 -3.59 -0.35 14.08
N MET A 199 -2.87 0.70 13.67
CA MET A 199 -2.54 1.85 14.53
C MET A 199 -3.80 2.55 15.09
N ARG A 200 -4.83 2.79 14.26
CA ARG A 200 -6.09 3.41 14.70
C ARG A 200 -6.85 2.61 15.75
N THR A 201 -6.69 1.29 15.76
CA THR A 201 -7.42 0.40 16.67
C THR A 201 -6.64 -0.01 17.91
N GLN A 202 -5.38 0.44 18.04
CA GLN A 202 -4.61 0.25 19.26
C GLN A 202 -5.17 1.12 20.39
N PRO A 203 -5.15 0.63 21.66
CA PRO A 203 -5.57 1.44 22.80
C PRO A 203 -4.80 2.76 22.87
N VAL A 204 -5.53 3.86 22.97
CA VAL A 204 -4.99 5.25 22.95
C VAL A 204 -4.22 5.59 24.23
N SER A 205 -4.38 4.82 25.30
CA SER A 205 -4.01 5.18 26.67
C SER A 205 -2.52 5.20 27.01
N GLU A 206 -1.61 4.87 26.09
CA GLU A 206 -0.21 4.63 26.46
C GLU A 206 0.81 5.66 25.93
N VAL A 207 0.62 6.32 24.77
CA VAL A 207 1.51 7.38 24.25
C VAL A 207 0.80 8.19 23.16
N GLU A 208 1.08 9.50 23.05
CA GLU A 208 0.77 10.35 21.89
C GLU A 208 1.37 9.75 20.60
N SER A 209 0.61 8.86 19.95
CA SER A 209 1.04 8.20 18.72
C SER A 209 0.91 9.09 17.48
N GLY A 210 0.20 10.22 17.60
CA GLY A 210 -0.16 11.10 16.50
C GLY A 210 -1.22 10.52 15.56
N ILE A 211 -1.78 9.35 15.87
CA ILE A 211 -2.71 8.64 14.99
C ILE A 211 -4.04 9.39 14.81
N GLU A 212 -4.45 10.17 15.80
CA GLU A 212 -5.62 11.05 15.77
C GLU A 212 -5.51 12.13 14.68
N LYS A 213 -4.28 12.49 14.29
CA LYS A 213 -4.00 13.41 13.19
C LYS A 213 -4.18 12.77 11.82
N LEU A 214 -4.31 11.44 11.70
CA LEU A 214 -4.59 10.76 10.42
C LEU A 214 -6.03 11.02 9.99
N HIS A 215 -6.21 12.02 9.12
CA HIS A 215 -7.52 12.50 8.73
C HIS A 215 -8.04 11.87 7.43
N LEU A 216 -7.18 11.56 6.47
CA LEU A 216 -7.58 11.01 5.17
C LEU A 216 -6.63 9.90 4.72
N VAL A 217 -7.16 8.80 4.21
CA VAL A 217 -6.37 7.74 3.55
C VAL A 217 -6.89 7.51 2.14
N VAL A 218 -6.09 7.84 1.13
CA VAL A 218 -6.37 7.49 -0.27
C VAL A 218 -5.56 6.25 -0.63
N GLY A 219 -6.24 5.12 -0.67
CA GLY A 219 -5.71 3.81 -1.03
C GLY A 219 -5.42 3.69 -2.52
N LEU A 220 -4.30 3.07 -2.88
CA LEU A 220 -3.96 2.71 -4.25
C LEU A 220 -4.24 1.24 -4.49
N PHE A 221 -4.77 0.91 -5.67
CA PHE A 221 -4.80 -0.48 -6.10
C PHE A 221 -3.37 -0.97 -6.32
N CYS A 222 -3.05 -2.13 -5.77
CA CYS A 222 -1.70 -2.70 -5.83
C CYS A 222 -1.77 -4.21 -6.00
N GLY A 223 -1.17 -4.71 -7.08
CA GLY A 223 -0.94 -6.14 -7.25
C GLY A 223 0.32 -6.58 -6.51
N TRP A 224 1.42 -5.87 -6.75
CA TRP A 224 2.75 -6.16 -6.21
C TRP A 224 3.58 -4.89 -6.16
N ALA A 225 4.61 -4.91 -5.32
CA ALA A 225 5.74 -3.99 -5.40
C ALA A 225 7.00 -4.76 -5.77
N LEU A 226 7.94 -4.07 -6.41
CA LEU A 226 9.20 -4.60 -6.89
C LEU A 226 10.33 -4.26 -5.90
N SER A 227 11.27 -5.18 -5.74
CA SER A 227 12.54 -4.93 -5.06
C SER A 227 13.34 -3.91 -5.87
N TRP A 228 13.81 -2.85 -5.20
CA TRP A 228 14.62 -1.82 -5.82
C TRP A 228 15.88 -2.40 -6.45
N GLN A 229 16.61 -3.24 -5.70
CA GLN A 229 17.87 -3.84 -6.16
C GLN A 229 17.67 -4.69 -7.42
N LYS A 230 16.66 -5.57 -7.41
CA LYS A 230 16.36 -6.46 -8.55
C LYS A 230 15.87 -5.67 -9.77
N LEU A 231 14.94 -4.73 -9.58
CA LEU A 231 14.42 -3.89 -10.65
C LEU A 231 15.53 -3.02 -11.27
N ALA A 232 16.36 -2.39 -10.44
CA ALA A 232 17.47 -1.57 -10.91
C ALA A 232 18.49 -2.41 -11.71
N ALA A 233 18.80 -3.62 -11.26
CA ALA A 233 19.66 -4.54 -12.01
C ALA A 233 19.05 -4.93 -13.37
N LEU A 234 17.77 -5.31 -13.39
CA LEU A 234 17.05 -5.65 -14.62
C LEU A 234 17.04 -4.50 -15.63
N LEU A 235 16.74 -3.28 -15.17
CA LEU A 235 16.62 -2.13 -16.05
C LEU A 235 17.96 -1.56 -16.49
N LYS A 236 19.02 -1.65 -15.68
CA LYS A 236 20.39 -1.28 -16.09
C LYS A 236 20.89 -2.09 -17.30
N ALA A 237 20.42 -3.33 -17.45
CA ALA A 237 20.74 -4.16 -18.61
C ALA A 237 20.00 -3.74 -19.88
N LYS A 238 18.98 -2.86 -19.78
CA LYS A 238 18.10 -2.46 -20.88
C LYS A 238 18.19 -0.98 -21.23
N THR A 239 18.51 -0.12 -20.26
CA THR A 239 18.60 1.33 -20.43
C THR A 239 19.40 2.01 -19.32
N ASP A 240 19.85 3.22 -19.58
CA ASP A 240 20.37 4.10 -18.52
C ASP A 240 19.22 4.51 -17.59
N LEU A 241 19.34 4.18 -16.30
CA LEU A 241 18.31 4.50 -15.30
C LEU A 241 18.02 6.00 -15.20
N ALA A 242 18.99 6.86 -15.52
CA ALA A 242 18.79 8.31 -15.51
C ALA A 242 17.86 8.81 -16.63
N GLN A 243 17.57 7.97 -17.63
CA GLN A 243 16.60 8.27 -18.69
C GLN A 243 15.18 7.88 -18.32
N VAL A 244 14.96 7.06 -17.30
CA VAL A 244 13.63 6.56 -16.91
C VAL A 244 12.79 7.68 -16.30
N THR A 245 11.61 7.93 -16.88
CA THR A 245 10.68 9.00 -16.48
C THR A 245 9.36 8.46 -15.89
N GLY A 246 9.13 7.16 -16.00
CA GLY A 246 7.94 6.49 -15.48
C GLY A 246 7.85 5.04 -15.93
N MET A 247 6.86 4.33 -15.41
CA MET A 247 6.56 2.95 -15.78
C MET A 247 5.06 2.73 -15.76
N ASP A 248 4.59 1.70 -16.44
CA ASP A 248 3.22 1.19 -16.30
C ASP A 248 3.18 -0.33 -16.50
N ILE A 249 2.21 -0.99 -15.88
CA ILE A 249 1.93 -2.41 -16.12
C ILE A 249 0.52 -2.48 -16.71
N PRO A 250 0.41 -2.60 -18.04
CA PRO A 250 -0.88 -2.81 -18.68
C PRO A 250 -1.59 -4.08 -18.18
N PRO A 251 -2.88 -4.27 -18.49
CA PRO A 251 -3.62 -5.48 -18.13
C PRO A 251 -2.88 -6.76 -18.51
N SER A 252 -3.03 -7.82 -17.71
CA SER A 252 -2.24 -9.06 -17.80
C SER A 252 -2.13 -9.68 -19.20
N ARG A 253 -3.12 -9.48 -20.08
CA ARG A 253 -3.08 -9.94 -21.49
C ARG A 253 -1.88 -9.39 -22.30
N TYR A 254 -1.33 -8.24 -21.91
CA TYR A 254 -0.16 -7.65 -22.58
C TYR A 254 1.16 -8.22 -22.09
N HIS A 255 1.16 -8.88 -20.92
CA HIS A 255 2.31 -9.56 -20.33
C HIS A 255 3.61 -8.73 -20.32
N THR A 256 3.50 -7.42 -20.08
CA THR A 256 4.66 -6.49 -20.15
C THR A 256 4.64 -5.44 -19.04
N LEU A 257 5.84 -4.96 -18.69
CA LEU A 257 6.10 -3.68 -18.04
C LEU A 257 6.55 -2.69 -19.12
N GLU A 258 5.82 -1.58 -19.24
CA GLU A 258 6.26 -0.43 -20.04
C GLU A 258 7.16 0.46 -19.19
N VAL A 259 8.34 0.78 -19.71
CA VAL A 259 9.32 1.69 -19.09
C VAL A 259 9.44 2.91 -20.00
N TYR A 260 8.93 4.04 -19.53
CA TYR A 260 9.00 5.30 -20.25
C TYR A 260 10.35 5.95 -20.01
N THR A 261 11.05 6.30 -21.08
CA THR A 261 12.31 7.05 -21.02
C THR A 261 12.14 8.44 -21.62
N ARG A 262 13.20 9.27 -21.61
CA ARG A 262 13.20 10.56 -22.35
C ARG A 262 13.22 10.37 -23.87
N GLY A 263 13.60 9.19 -24.35
CA GLY A 263 13.57 8.82 -25.76
C GLY A 263 12.34 7.99 -26.05
N GLU A 264 12.50 6.67 -26.00
CA GLU A 264 11.45 5.70 -26.36
C GLU A 264 10.84 4.98 -25.16
N THR A 265 9.76 4.24 -25.42
CA THR A 265 9.16 3.31 -24.45
C THR A 265 9.77 1.93 -24.62
N ILE A 266 10.41 1.43 -23.58
CA ILE A 266 10.99 0.09 -23.54
C ILE A 266 9.95 -0.86 -22.95
N ARG A 267 9.75 -2.02 -23.59
CA ARG A 267 8.86 -3.07 -23.11
C ARG A 267 9.67 -4.22 -22.54
N VAL A 268 9.38 -4.58 -21.30
CA VAL A 268 10.03 -5.68 -20.59
C VAL A 268 9.01 -6.78 -20.34
N SER A 269 9.35 -8.04 -20.57
CA SER A 269 8.41 -9.16 -20.32
C SER A 269 8.12 -9.27 -18.82
N LEU A 270 6.87 -9.59 -18.46
CA LEU A 270 6.55 -9.87 -17.05
C LEU A 270 7.26 -11.13 -16.53
N ASP A 271 7.76 -12.02 -17.38
CA ASP A 271 8.58 -13.16 -16.94
C ASP A 271 9.92 -12.71 -16.37
N GLU A 272 10.47 -11.60 -16.88
CA GLU A 272 11.70 -10.99 -16.36
C GLU A 272 11.42 -10.12 -15.12
N VAL A 273 10.22 -9.51 -15.05
CA VAL A 273 9.83 -8.62 -13.95
C VAL A 273 9.35 -9.40 -12.73
N THR A 274 8.67 -10.54 -12.90
CA THR A 274 8.11 -11.33 -11.80
C THR A 274 9.16 -11.76 -10.76
N PRO A 275 10.38 -12.17 -11.13
CA PRO A 275 11.48 -12.41 -10.18
C PRO A 275 11.88 -11.18 -9.33
N CYS A 276 11.56 -9.96 -9.80
CA CYS A 276 11.78 -8.72 -9.09
C CYS A 276 10.68 -8.41 -8.05
N VAL A 277 9.55 -9.12 -8.07
CA VAL A 277 8.48 -8.97 -7.09
C VAL A 277 9.03 -9.21 -5.68
N ARG A 278 8.66 -8.34 -4.75
CA ARG A 278 9.02 -8.50 -3.34
C ARG A 278 8.27 -9.69 -2.76
N GLU A 279 9.00 -10.56 -2.05
CA GLU A 279 8.48 -11.83 -1.52
C GLU A 279 7.17 -11.67 -0.73
N ALA A 280 7.14 -10.70 0.19
CA ALA A 280 5.94 -10.33 0.97
C ALA A 280 4.68 -10.04 0.14
N CYS A 281 4.79 -9.69 -1.15
CA CYS A 281 3.63 -9.40 -1.99
C CYS A 281 2.88 -10.68 -2.40
N HIS A 282 3.51 -11.86 -2.29
CA HIS A 282 2.88 -13.15 -2.58
C HIS A 282 1.94 -13.62 -1.46
N SER A 283 2.12 -13.14 -0.23
CA SER A 283 1.24 -13.37 0.92
C SER A 283 0.21 -12.24 1.15
N CYS A 284 0.28 -11.14 0.40
CA CYS A 284 -0.70 -10.05 0.49
C CYS A 284 -2.06 -10.46 -0.10
N ASP A 285 -3.14 -10.32 0.68
CA ASP A 285 -4.50 -10.69 0.29
C ASP A 285 -5.38 -9.48 -0.09
N ASP A 286 -4.83 -8.27 -0.06
CA ASP A 286 -5.54 -7.03 -0.39
C ASP A 286 -4.95 -6.39 -1.65
N MET A 287 -5.80 -6.26 -2.67
CA MET A 287 -5.49 -5.60 -3.93
C MET A 287 -5.96 -4.14 -3.97
N THR A 288 -6.97 -3.81 -3.17
CA THR A 288 -7.73 -2.56 -3.34
C THR A 288 -7.60 -1.60 -2.17
N ALA A 289 -6.77 -1.89 -1.16
CA ALA A 289 -6.60 -1.07 0.04
C ALA A 289 -7.92 -0.90 0.80
N GLU A 290 -8.45 -2.02 1.31
CA GLU A 290 -9.72 -2.14 2.02
C GLU A 290 -9.86 -1.20 3.22
N PHE A 291 -8.72 -0.82 3.81
CA PHE A 291 -8.63 0.02 5.00
C PHE A 291 -8.36 1.51 4.71
N SER A 292 -8.84 2.00 3.56
CA SER A 292 -8.75 3.41 3.16
C SER A 292 -10.11 4.13 3.25
N ASP A 293 -10.14 5.45 3.02
CA ASP A 293 -11.37 6.24 2.86
C ASP A 293 -11.88 6.16 1.40
N LEU A 294 -10.95 6.23 0.45
CA LEU A 294 -11.15 6.08 -0.99
C LEU A 294 -10.07 5.14 -1.53
N SER A 295 -10.41 4.27 -2.47
CA SER A 295 -9.43 3.46 -3.19
C SER A 295 -9.47 3.71 -4.67
N VAL A 296 -8.31 3.93 -5.27
CA VAL A 296 -8.18 4.36 -6.66
C VAL A 296 -7.19 3.47 -7.39
N GLY A 297 -7.56 3.04 -8.59
CA GLY A 297 -6.67 2.32 -9.48
C GLY A 297 -6.98 2.59 -10.95
N SER A 298 -6.20 2.01 -11.84
CA SER A 298 -6.49 2.03 -13.28
C SER A 298 -7.92 1.59 -13.55
N ALA A 299 -8.64 2.30 -14.40
CA ALA A 299 -9.94 1.83 -14.87
C ALA A 299 -9.78 0.54 -15.71
N ARG A 300 -10.89 -0.19 -15.85
CA ARG A 300 -11.06 -1.28 -16.82
C ARG A 300 -12.16 -0.82 -17.75
N LEU A 301 -11.88 -0.61 -19.03
CA LEU A 301 -12.86 -0.05 -19.95
C LEU A 301 -12.96 -0.95 -21.20
N PRO A 302 -14.17 -1.23 -21.74
CA PRO A 302 -14.34 -2.05 -22.93
C PRO A 302 -13.66 -1.45 -24.18
N GLU A 303 -13.44 -0.14 -24.20
CA GLU A 303 -12.78 0.62 -25.28
C GLU A 303 -11.28 0.32 -25.43
N GLY A 304 -10.68 -0.51 -24.56
CA GLY A 304 -9.28 -0.90 -24.65
C GLY A 304 -8.34 -0.14 -23.70
N TRP A 305 -7.05 -0.47 -23.76
CA TRP A 305 -6.06 0.00 -22.80
C TRP A 305 -5.82 1.51 -22.87
N GLU A 306 -5.69 2.08 -24.06
CA GLU A 306 -5.43 3.51 -24.25
C GLU A 306 -6.52 4.41 -23.64
N THR A 307 -7.78 3.99 -23.76
CA THR A 307 -8.88 4.68 -23.08
C THR A 307 -8.85 4.39 -21.58
N ALA A 308 -8.69 3.12 -21.17
CA ALA A 308 -8.66 2.70 -19.77
C ALA A 308 -7.60 3.42 -18.92
N ARG A 309 -6.38 3.59 -19.45
CA ARG A 309 -5.28 4.29 -18.77
C ARG A 309 -5.55 5.78 -18.58
N SER A 310 -6.49 6.38 -19.31
CA SER A 310 -6.88 7.79 -19.10
C SER A 310 -7.94 8.01 -18.02
N TRP A 311 -8.40 6.92 -17.37
CA TRP A 311 -9.42 6.94 -16.34
C TRP A 311 -8.97 6.15 -15.11
N ASN A 312 -9.55 6.48 -13.96
CA ASN A 312 -9.44 5.68 -12.76
C ASN A 312 -10.79 5.08 -12.38
N GLN A 313 -10.76 3.91 -11.77
CA GLN A 313 -11.89 3.40 -11.00
C GLN A 313 -11.69 3.73 -9.52
N VAL A 314 -12.78 4.09 -8.84
CA VAL A 314 -12.78 4.60 -7.47
C VAL A 314 -13.77 3.79 -6.64
N ILE A 315 -13.31 3.22 -5.54
CA ILE A 315 -14.14 2.61 -4.50
C ILE A 315 -14.25 3.60 -3.34
N VAL A 316 -15.46 3.99 -2.97
CA VAL A 316 -15.71 4.78 -1.76
C VAL A 316 -15.90 3.83 -0.59
N ARG A 317 -15.18 4.04 0.52
CA ARG A 317 -15.22 3.13 1.67
C ARG A 317 -15.79 3.76 2.92
N THR A 318 -15.54 5.04 3.14
CA THR A 318 -16.03 5.80 4.30
C THR A 318 -16.92 6.95 3.88
N GLN A 319 -17.68 7.50 4.84
CA GLN A 319 -18.45 8.72 4.60
C GLN A 319 -17.53 9.90 4.24
N ARG A 320 -16.40 10.03 4.93
CA ARG A 320 -15.37 11.02 4.59
C ARG A 320 -14.90 10.91 3.14
N GLY A 321 -14.68 9.69 2.66
CA GLY A 321 -14.34 9.46 1.26
C GLY A 321 -15.46 9.90 0.31
N MET A 322 -16.71 9.60 0.65
CA MET A 322 -17.88 10.05 -0.12
C MET A 322 -17.96 11.58 -0.18
N ASP A 323 -17.83 12.24 0.97
CA ASP A 323 -17.93 13.69 1.09
C ASP A 323 -16.87 14.40 0.23
N LEU A 324 -15.64 13.89 0.21
CA LEU A 324 -14.55 14.41 -0.63
C LEU A 324 -14.82 14.17 -2.12
N LEU A 325 -15.34 13.00 -2.50
CA LEU A 325 -15.65 12.70 -3.90
C LEU A 325 -16.81 13.58 -4.41
N GLU A 326 -17.84 13.79 -3.60
CA GLU A 326 -18.95 14.69 -3.92
C GLU A 326 -18.49 16.15 -3.96
N LEU A 327 -17.59 16.57 -3.06
CA LEU A 327 -16.98 17.89 -3.13
C LEU A 327 -16.23 18.08 -4.45
N ALA A 328 -15.44 17.09 -4.88
CA ALA A 328 -14.74 17.12 -6.16
C ALA A 328 -15.69 17.23 -7.36
N ARG A 329 -16.84 16.53 -7.30
CA ARG A 329 -17.91 16.65 -8.30
C ARG A 329 -18.52 18.06 -8.31
N ARG A 330 -18.91 18.59 -7.15
CA ARG A 330 -19.49 19.95 -7.03
C ARG A 330 -18.53 21.05 -7.49
N ARG A 331 -17.23 20.88 -7.24
CA ARG A 331 -16.18 21.81 -7.70
C ARG A 331 -15.83 21.63 -9.17
N GLY A 332 -16.36 20.62 -9.85
CA GLY A 332 -16.07 20.34 -11.26
C GLY A 332 -14.61 19.95 -11.54
N VAL A 333 -13.87 19.50 -10.52
CA VAL A 333 -12.44 19.14 -10.67
C VAL A 333 -12.24 17.68 -11.07
N LEU A 334 -13.28 16.85 -10.93
CA LEU A 334 -13.33 15.48 -11.46
C LEU A 334 -14.47 15.34 -12.46
N GLU A 335 -14.16 14.70 -13.58
CA GLU A 335 -15.13 14.16 -14.52
C GLU A 335 -15.51 12.74 -14.09
N PHE A 336 -16.78 12.38 -14.28
CA PHE A 336 -17.30 11.06 -13.95
C PHE A 336 -17.91 10.39 -15.18
N ARG A 337 -17.87 9.07 -15.20
CA ARG A 337 -18.64 8.25 -16.13
C ARG A 337 -19.24 7.06 -15.40
N GLU A 338 -20.34 6.56 -15.96
CA GLU A 338 -20.96 5.35 -15.45
C GLU A 338 -20.00 4.16 -15.56
N PRO A 339 -19.83 3.35 -14.50
CA PRO A 339 -19.08 2.11 -14.59
C PRO A 339 -19.77 1.13 -15.56
N PRO A 340 -19.04 0.53 -16.51
CA PRO A 340 -19.57 -0.57 -17.31
C PRO A 340 -20.17 -1.67 -16.43
N ALA A 341 -21.29 -2.28 -16.85
CA ALA A 341 -22.06 -3.23 -16.04
C ALA A 341 -21.21 -4.37 -15.43
N GLU A 342 -20.21 -4.85 -16.17
CA GLU A 342 -19.33 -5.94 -15.73
C GLU A 342 -18.09 -5.50 -14.93
N ASN A 343 -17.82 -4.20 -14.83
CA ASN A 343 -16.56 -3.72 -14.23
C ASN A 343 -16.41 -4.13 -12.78
N LEU A 344 -17.48 -3.94 -11.99
CA LEU A 344 -17.45 -4.28 -10.58
C LEU A 344 -17.25 -5.79 -10.39
N GLN A 345 -17.89 -6.63 -11.21
CA GLN A 345 -17.73 -8.08 -11.14
C GLN A 345 -16.31 -8.51 -11.54
N LYS A 346 -15.72 -7.92 -12.58
CA LYS A 346 -14.32 -8.16 -12.97
C LYS A 346 -13.35 -7.73 -11.87
N LEU A 347 -13.63 -6.63 -11.18
CA LEU A 347 -12.82 -6.17 -10.06
C LEU A 347 -12.92 -7.11 -8.85
N LYS A 348 -14.14 -7.56 -8.50
CA LYS A 348 -14.37 -8.57 -7.46
C LYS A 348 -13.63 -9.87 -7.76
N ALA A 349 -13.70 -10.36 -9.01
CA ALA A 349 -12.98 -11.57 -9.43
C ALA A 349 -11.46 -11.42 -9.28
N ALA A 350 -10.90 -10.27 -9.67
CA ALA A 350 -9.47 -9.99 -9.51
C ALA A 350 -9.05 -9.91 -8.03
N ALA A 351 -9.83 -9.25 -7.18
CA ALA A 351 -9.57 -9.16 -5.74
C ALA A 351 -9.66 -10.53 -5.07
N LEU A 352 -10.68 -11.32 -5.40
CA LEU A 352 -10.82 -12.69 -4.92
C LEU A 352 -9.66 -13.59 -5.39
N GLY A 353 -9.20 -13.42 -6.62
CA GLY A 353 -8.00 -14.10 -7.14
C GLY A 353 -6.77 -13.81 -6.29
N LYS A 354 -6.55 -12.54 -5.92
CA LYS A 354 -5.45 -12.13 -5.03
C LYS A 354 -5.55 -12.80 -3.66
N LYS A 355 -6.74 -12.79 -3.04
CA LYS A 355 -7.00 -13.45 -1.75
C LYS A 355 -6.71 -14.96 -1.80
N LYS A 356 -7.17 -15.64 -2.85
CA LYS A 356 -6.92 -17.08 -3.04
C LYS A 356 -5.43 -17.37 -3.20
N ALA A 357 -4.71 -16.58 -4.00
CA ALA A 357 -3.27 -16.74 -4.18
C ALA A 357 -2.50 -16.59 -2.86
N ALA A 358 -2.85 -15.58 -2.05
CA ALA A 358 -2.26 -15.36 -0.73
C ALA A 358 -2.53 -16.53 0.25
N ALA A 359 -3.77 -17.05 0.26
CA ALA A 359 -4.13 -18.19 1.08
C ALA A 359 -3.35 -19.47 0.69
N SER A 360 -3.18 -19.71 -0.61
CA SER A 360 -2.37 -20.84 -1.11
C SER A 360 -0.90 -20.70 -0.72
N ARG A 361 -0.32 -19.49 -0.82
CA ARG A 361 1.06 -19.22 -0.38
C ARG A 361 1.24 -19.44 1.11
N SER A 362 0.28 -18.99 1.93
CA SER A 362 0.33 -19.16 3.39
C SER A 362 0.29 -20.64 3.79
N LYS A 363 -0.55 -21.45 3.13
CA LYS A 363 -0.57 -22.90 3.34
C LYS A 363 0.75 -23.55 2.97
N TYR A 364 1.36 -23.14 1.85
CA TYR A 364 2.67 -23.64 1.42
C TYR A 364 3.76 -23.33 2.46
N LEU A 365 3.86 -22.08 2.92
CA LEU A 365 4.85 -21.67 3.93
C LEU A 365 4.68 -22.45 5.25
N ASN A 366 3.45 -22.67 5.69
CA ASN A 366 3.17 -23.46 6.89
C ASN A 366 3.55 -24.95 6.69
N SER A 367 3.37 -25.49 5.48
CA SER A 367 3.76 -26.87 5.18
C SER A 367 5.27 -27.06 5.09
N THR A 368 6.03 -26.09 4.58
CA THR A 368 7.50 -26.19 4.48
C THR A 368 8.19 -25.93 5.82
N ALA A 369 7.66 -25.01 6.64
CA ALA A 369 8.16 -24.81 8.01
C ALA A 369 8.06 -26.08 8.87
N ASN A 370 6.97 -26.85 8.70
CA ASN A 370 6.80 -28.14 9.39
C ASN A 370 7.72 -29.27 8.87
N VAL A 371 8.33 -29.12 7.69
CA VAL A 371 9.26 -30.11 7.12
C VAL A 371 10.70 -29.81 7.52
N GLU A 372 11.09 -28.53 7.61
CA GLU A 372 12.43 -28.15 8.09
C GLU A 372 12.62 -28.43 9.60
N GLU A 373 11.55 -28.44 10.40
CA GLU A 373 11.61 -28.89 11.81
C GLU A 373 11.76 -30.41 11.97
N THR A 374 11.45 -31.21 10.95
CA THR A 374 11.60 -32.68 11.02
C THR A 374 12.97 -33.21 10.56
N ASP A 375 13.74 -32.40 9.82
CA ASP A 375 15.05 -32.81 9.29
C ASP A 375 16.24 -32.34 10.16
N GLY A 376 15.96 -31.72 11.31
CA GLY A 376 16.93 -31.15 12.24
C GLY A 376 17.26 -32.00 13.48
N PHE A 377 17.21 -33.33 13.41
CA PHE A 377 17.81 -34.22 14.43
C PHE A 377 18.29 -35.52 13.77
N GLY A 378 19.54 -35.53 13.34
CA GLY A 378 20.13 -36.70 12.69
C GLY A 378 21.61 -36.53 12.36
N SER A 379 22.45 -36.21 13.34
CA SER A 379 23.86 -36.64 13.43
C SER A 379 24.34 -36.52 14.87
#